data_AF-A0A257Y5F5-F1
#
_entry.id   AF-A0A257Y5F5-F1
#
_cell.length_a   1.000
_cell.length_b   1.000
_cell.length_c   1.000
_cell.angle_alpha   90.00
_cell.angle_beta   90.00
_cell.angle_gamma   90.00
#
_symmetry.space_group_name_H-M   'P 1'
#
loop_
_entity.id
_entity.type
_entity.pdbx_description
1 polymer ?
#
loop_
_entity_poly.entity_id
_entity_poly.type
_entity_poly.pdbx_seq_one_letter_code
_entity_poly.pdbx_strand_id
1 'polypeptide(L)'
;AARGVSAGIILNPGAYSHSSIAILDALNAFEGPVLEVHISNIHQREAFRHHSYVSLRADGVIAGCGTEGYTLALRRMATLLG
;
A
#
# COMPACT_ATOMS: atom_id res chain seq x y z
N ALA A 1 16.43 -1.76 6.27
CA ALA A 1 16.07 -1.13 4.98
C ALA A 1 15.60 -2.21 4.03
N ALA A 2 14.60 -1.95 3.18
CA ALA A 2 14.06 -2.94 2.22
C ALA A 2 14.82 -2.97 0.87
N ARG A 3 15.46 -1.86 0.48
CA ARG A 3 16.26 -1.77 -0.76
C ARG A 3 17.37 -2.81 -0.78
N GLY A 4 17.54 -3.48 -1.91
CA GLY A 4 18.58 -4.48 -2.15
C GLY A 4 18.39 -5.81 -1.41
N VAL A 5 17.34 -5.97 -0.59
CA VAL A 5 17.12 -7.18 0.20
C VAL A 5 15.67 -7.70 0.15
N SER A 6 14.71 -6.88 -0.24
CA SER A 6 13.30 -7.25 -0.36
C SER A 6 12.84 -7.14 -1.81
N ALA A 7 12.08 -8.13 -2.27
CA ALA A 7 11.56 -8.17 -3.64
C ALA A 7 10.35 -7.24 -3.86
N GLY A 8 9.59 -6.92 -2.81
CA GLY A 8 8.42 -6.05 -2.88
C GLY A 8 7.94 -5.63 -1.50
N ILE A 9 7.03 -4.66 -1.45
CA ILE A 9 6.46 -4.12 -0.22
C ILE A 9 4.93 -4.27 -0.25
N ILE A 10 4.36 -4.79 0.83
CA ILE A 10 2.93 -4.72 1.10
C ILE A 10 2.76 -3.90 2.37
N LEU A 11 2.02 -2.80 2.30
CA LEU A 11 1.90 -1.84 3.39
C LEU A 11 0.44 -1.49 3.67
N ASN A 12 0.05 -1.54 4.94
CA ASN A 12 -1.12 -0.85 5.45
C ASN A 12 -0.65 0.39 6.23
N PRO A 13 -0.79 1.61 5.68
CA PRO A 13 -0.23 2.80 6.32
C PRO A 13 -1.14 3.36 7.42
N GLY A 14 -2.34 2.80 7.62
CA GLY A 14 -3.34 3.32 8.54
C GLY A 14 -3.64 4.80 8.26
N ALA A 15 -3.63 5.63 9.31
CA ALA A 15 -3.87 7.07 9.17
C ALA A 15 -2.77 7.80 8.38
N TYR A 16 -1.55 7.24 8.31
CA TYR A 16 -0.45 7.87 7.58
C TYR A 16 -0.63 7.87 6.08
N SER A 17 -1.54 7.04 5.54
CA SER A 17 -1.98 7.17 4.15
C SER A 17 -2.43 8.60 3.86
N HIS A 18 -3.08 9.26 4.81
CA HIS A 18 -3.71 10.57 4.59
C HIS A 18 -2.83 11.75 4.99
N SER A 19 -1.66 11.52 5.57
CA SER A 19 -0.87 12.60 6.19
C SER A 19 0.65 12.53 5.94
N SER A 20 1.20 11.36 5.63
CA SER A 20 2.66 11.18 5.63
C SER A 20 3.26 11.27 4.22
N ILE A 21 3.68 12.48 3.87
CA ILE A 21 4.54 12.71 2.70
C ILE A 21 5.89 11.98 2.88
N ALA A 22 6.40 11.90 4.11
CA ALA A 22 7.66 11.20 4.40
C ALA A 22 7.62 9.70 4.03
N ILE A 23 6.48 9.03 4.21
CA ILE A 23 6.31 7.63 3.77
C ILE A 23 6.25 7.56 2.25
N LEU A 24 5.57 8.49 1.59
CA LEU A 24 5.56 8.57 0.13
C LEU A 24 6.99 8.72 -0.43
N ASP A 25 7.80 9.64 0.13
CA ASP A 25 9.19 9.84 -0.30
C ASP A 25 10.04 8.58 -0.09
N ALA A 26 9.85 7.89 1.03
CA ALA A 26 10.53 6.62 1.30
C ALA A 26 10.14 5.52 0.30
N LEU A 27 8.86 5.43 -0.08
CA LEU A 27 8.36 4.48 -1.06
C LEU A 27 8.80 4.83 -2.49
N ASN A 28 8.89 6.13 -2.83
CA ASN A 28 9.42 6.60 -4.11
C ASN A 28 10.88 6.19 -4.32
N ALA A 29 11.64 6.07 -3.22
CA ALA A 29 13.02 5.62 -3.28
C ALA A 29 13.16 4.08 -3.37
N PHE A 30 12.08 3.30 -3.30
CA PHE A 30 12.11 1.84 -3.49
C PHE A 30 11.76 1.50 -4.94
N GLU A 31 12.58 0.67 -5.59
CA GLU A 31 12.46 0.36 -7.03
C GLU A 31 11.53 -0.82 -7.33
N GLY A 32 11.24 -1.66 -6.34
CA GLY A 32 10.35 -2.81 -6.51
C GLY A 32 8.86 -2.48 -6.43
N PRO A 33 7.98 -3.49 -6.61
CA PRO A 33 6.54 -3.33 -6.48
C PRO A 33 6.11 -2.99 -5.05
N VAL A 34 5.13 -2.09 -4.93
CA VAL A 34 4.51 -1.63 -3.68
C VAL A 34 2.99 -1.82 -3.78
N LEU A 35 2.41 -2.56 -2.84
CA LEU A 35 0.95 -2.73 -2.74
C LEU A 35 0.44 -2.11 -1.44
N GLU A 36 -0.59 -1.28 -1.53
CA GLU A 36 -1.27 -0.69 -0.38
C GLU A 36 -2.49 -1.54 0.03
N VAL A 37 -2.66 -1.76 1.33
CA VAL A 37 -3.77 -2.53 1.90
C VAL A 37 -4.48 -1.71 2.97
N HIS A 38 -5.81 -1.64 2.87
CA HIS A 38 -6.69 -1.12 3.91
C HIS A 38 -7.70 -2.19 4.34
N ILE A 39 -7.72 -2.51 5.63
CA ILE A 39 -8.65 -3.49 6.20
C ILE A 39 -10.11 -3.04 5.98
N SER A 40 -10.41 -1.77 6.26
CA SER A 40 -11.73 -1.17 6.01
C SER A 40 -11.83 -0.55 4.62
N ASN A 41 -13.05 -0.40 4.09
CA ASN A 41 -13.27 0.38 2.88
C ASN A 41 -13.11 1.88 3.19
N ILE A 42 -11.96 2.46 2.85
CA ILE A 42 -11.67 3.87 3.13
C ILE A 42 -12.54 4.85 2.31
N HIS A 43 -13.12 4.40 1.19
CA HIS A 43 -13.99 5.22 0.33
C HIS A 43 -15.43 5.33 0.83
N GLN A 44 -15.82 4.53 1.83
CA GLN A 44 -17.12 4.64 2.51
C GLN A 44 -17.03 5.48 3.79
N ARG A 45 -15.88 6.09 4.06
CA ARG A 45 -15.59 6.78 5.30
C ARG A 45 -15.60 8.30 5.10
N GLU A 46 -15.06 9.03 6.06
CA GLU A 46 -14.96 10.48 6.01
C GLU A 46 -14.14 10.93 4.79
N ALA A 47 -14.52 12.04 4.15
CA ALA A 47 -13.90 12.50 2.90
C ALA A 47 -12.37 12.67 2.97
N PHE A 48 -11.83 13.01 4.15
CA PHE A 48 -10.38 13.13 4.34
C PHE A 48 -9.63 11.79 4.23
N ARG A 49 -10.33 10.65 4.30
CA ARG A 49 -9.76 9.32 4.10
C ARG A 49 -9.73 8.88 2.64
N HIS A 50 -10.33 9.65 1.75
CA HIS A 50 -10.38 9.30 0.33
C HIS A 50 -9.07 9.63 -0.38
N HIS A 51 -8.24 10.51 0.20
CA HIS A 51 -6.93 10.85 -0.33
C HIS A 51 -5.84 10.06 0.39
N SER A 52 -5.09 9.24 -0.35
CA SER A 52 -3.91 8.54 0.17
C SER A 52 -2.66 8.98 -0.59
N TYR A 53 -1.69 9.53 0.12
CA TYR A 53 -0.34 9.78 -0.39
C TYR A 53 0.37 8.50 -0.77
N VAL A 54 0.16 7.40 -0.02
CA VAL A 54 0.76 6.10 -0.35
C VAL A 54 0.23 5.57 -1.68
N SER A 55 -1.06 5.79 -1.98
CA SER A 55 -1.66 5.37 -3.26
C SER A 55 -1.02 6.06 -4.46
N LEU A 56 -0.36 7.21 -4.29
CA LEU A 56 0.34 7.90 -5.40
C LEU A 56 1.56 7.13 -5.90
N ARG A 57 2.16 6.28 -5.04
CA ARG A 57 3.30 5.44 -5.40
C ARG A 57 2.93 3.96 -5.51
N ALA A 58 1.85 3.48 -4.88
CA ALA A 58 1.50 2.07 -4.93
C ALA A 58 1.16 1.59 -6.35
N ASP A 59 1.64 0.40 -6.71
CA ASP A 59 1.34 -0.32 -7.95
C ASP A 59 -0.07 -0.97 -7.91
N GLY A 60 -0.70 -1.00 -6.74
CA GLY A 60 -2.06 -1.46 -6.54
C GLY A 60 -2.56 -1.16 -5.13
N VAL A 61 -3.88 -0.99 -4.99
CA VAL A 61 -4.55 -0.72 -3.72
C VAL A 61 -5.66 -1.74 -3.51
N ILE A 62 -5.69 -2.37 -2.34
CA ILE A 62 -6.76 -3.28 -1.90
C ILE A 62 -7.39 -2.68 -0.65
N ALA A 63 -8.68 -2.33 -0.72
CA ALA A 63 -9.39 -1.71 0.40
C ALA A 63 -10.73 -2.41 0.67
N GLY A 64 -11.05 -2.63 1.95
CA GLY A 64 -12.35 -3.17 2.38
C GLY A 64 -12.49 -4.68 2.36
N CYS A 65 -11.42 -5.42 2.08
CA CYS A 65 -11.41 -6.88 2.12
C CYS A 65 -11.04 -7.46 3.49
N GLY A 66 -11.12 -6.66 4.57
CA GLY A 66 -10.70 -7.10 5.89
C GLY A 66 -9.22 -7.54 5.92
N THR A 67 -8.92 -8.56 6.73
CA THR A 67 -7.59 -9.17 6.78
C THR A 67 -7.25 -9.98 5.53
N GLU A 68 -8.24 -10.43 4.77
CA GLU A 68 -8.03 -11.17 3.51
C GLU A 68 -7.35 -10.30 2.44
N GLY A 69 -7.43 -8.97 2.58
CA GLY A 69 -6.69 -8.03 1.71
C GLY A 69 -5.19 -8.31 1.67
N TYR A 70 -4.58 -8.78 2.76
CA TYR A 70 -3.17 -9.17 2.76
C TYR A 70 -2.90 -10.43 1.94
N THR A 71 -3.78 -11.43 2.00
CA THR A 71 -3.66 -12.64 1.18
C THR A 71 -3.80 -12.32 -0.30
N LEU A 72 -4.74 -11.43 -0.66
CA LEU A 72 -4.90 -10.93 -2.02
C LEU A 72 -3.66 -10.17 -2.48
N ALA A 73 -3.10 -9.31 -1.64
CA ALA A 73 -1.86 -8.57 -1.93
C ALA A 73 -0.68 -9.52 -2.14
N LEU A 74 -0.53 -10.55 -1.30
CA LEU A 74 0.53 -11.56 -1.46
C LEU A 74 0.41 -12.32 -2.78
N ARG A 75 -0.80 -12.75 -3.16
CA ARG A 75 -1.03 -13.40 -4.45
C ARG A 75 -0.67 -12.49 -5.62
N ARG A 76 -1.09 -11.22 -5.55
CA ARG A 76 -0.74 -10.23 -6.56
C ARG A 76 0.77 -10.00 -6.63
N MET A 77 1.44 -9.91 -5.48
CA MET A 77 2.89 -9.76 -5.38
C MET A 77 3.61 -10.93 -6.05
N ALA A 78 3.18 -12.17 -5.80
CA ALA A 78 3.73 -13.34 -6.49
C ALA A 78 3.60 -13.20 -8.01
N THR A 79 2.41 -12.83 -8.53
CA THR A 79 2.23 -12.59 -9.97
C THR A 79 3.15 -11.48 -10.52
N LEU A 80 3.42 -10.42 -9.74
CA LEU A 80 4.29 -9.32 -10.16
C LEU A 80 5.77 -9.72 -10.22
N LEU A 81 6.20 -10.66 -9.37
CA LEU A 81 7.60 -11.09 -9.26
C LEU A 81 7.96 -12.25 -10.21
N GLY A 82 6.96 -12.92 -10.78
CA GLY A 82 7.13 -14.12 -11.63
C GLY A 82 7.18 -15.41 -10.82
#